data_AF-A0AAJ2KLS5-F1
#
_entry.id   AF-A0AAJ2KLS5-F1
#
_cell.length_a   1.000
_cell.length_b   1.000
_cell.length_c   1.000
_cell.angle_alpha   90.00
_cell.angle_beta   90.00
_cell.angle_gamma   90.00
#
_symmetry.space_group_name_H-M   'P 1'
#
loop_
_entity.id
_entity.type
_entity.pdbx_description
1 polymer ?
#
loop_
_entity_poly.entity_id
_entity_poly.type
_entity_poly.pdbx_seq_one_letter_code
_entity_poly.pdbx_strand_id
1 'polypeptide(L)'
;MPKVISGICRRKHFNLEGKVVNSSEYVMDQQKARYEWNGIPWRKLKKSSFKLQKRIYQASKCNDIKKMHNLQRLLLKSTSARTIAVRRVTQDNRGKKTAGIDGKANLSQKERLQLANSLDIREKAKPSRRVWIPKPGKPSEYRPLGIPTISCRAKQTLVKMVLEPEWEAKLEPNTYGFRPGRSCHDAIEAIFNVLKQKTAYVLDADISGCFDNINHNKLLENHTSVKENHKRMVRSGCYGRWKASIHKTWYNSRRHRC
;
A
#
# COMPACT_ATOMS: atom_id res chain seq x y z
N MET A 1 37.83 -40.30 35.29
CA MET A 1 37.71 -40.46 33.82
C MET A 1 36.38 -39.90 33.34
N PRO A 2 36.31 -38.68 32.79
CA PRO A 2 35.06 -38.15 32.25
C PRO A 2 34.79 -38.74 30.85
N LYS A 3 33.55 -39.19 30.62
CA LYS A 3 33.06 -39.69 29.32
C LYS A 3 32.92 -38.52 28.35
N VAL A 4 33.58 -38.63 27.20
CA VAL A 4 33.47 -37.68 26.07
C VAL A 4 32.07 -37.81 25.46
N ILE A 5 31.30 -36.71 25.46
CA ILE A 5 30.00 -36.61 24.80
C ILE A 5 30.25 -36.61 23.29
N SER A 6 29.79 -37.65 22.60
CA SER A 6 29.78 -37.73 21.14
C SER A 6 29.05 -36.51 20.54
N GLY A 7 29.75 -35.76 19.69
CA GLY A 7 29.24 -34.54 19.07
C GLY A 7 27.94 -34.77 18.29
N ILE A 8 27.02 -33.82 18.42
CA ILE A 8 25.76 -33.76 17.67
C ILE A 8 26.09 -33.77 16.18
N CYS A 9 25.80 -34.89 15.49
CA CYS A 9 25.96 -35.00 14.04
C CYS A 9 24.95 -34.07 13.35
N ARG A 10 25.40 -32.88 12.92
CA ARG A 10 24.55 -31.92 12.19
C ARG A 10 24.24 -32.50 10.82
N ARG A 11 22.96 -32.78 10.55
CA ARG A 11 22.45 -33.21 9.24
C ARG A 11 22.83 -32.15 8.20
N LYS A 12 23.64 -32.52 7.20
CA LYS A 12 24.03 -31.63 6.09
C LYS A 12 22.88 -31.53 5.10
N HIS A 13 22.52 -30.32 4.68
CA HIS A 13 21.49 -30.06 3.68
C HIS A 13 22.15 -29.71 2.35
N PHE A 14 21.57 -30.15 1.23
CA PHE A 14 22.12 -29.95 -0.11
C PHE A 14 21.13 -29.22 -1.00
N ASN A 15 21.58 -28.26 -1.82
CA ASN A 15 20.72 -27.56 -2.79
C ASN A 15 20.47 -28.39 -4.07
N LEU A 16 19.67 -27.87 -5.01
CA LEU A 16 19.32 -28.55 -6.28
C LEU A 16 20.53 -28.84 -7.19
N GLU A 17 21.67 -28.21 -6.94
CA GLU A 17 22.95 -28.42 -7.65
C GLU A 17 23.93 -29.32 -6.86
N GLY A 18 23.48 -29.93 -5.75
CA GLY A 18 24.30 -30.83 -4.92
C GLY A 18 25.32 -30.14 -4.00
N LYS A 19 25.26 -28.82 -3.82
CA LYS A 19 26.16 -28.08 -2.91
C LYS A 19 25.64 -28.09 -1.47
N VAL A 20 26.55 -28.28 -0.51
CA VAL A 20 26.24 -28.23 0.93
C VAL A 20 25.83 -26.80 1.31
N VAL A 21 24.62 -26.65 1.83
CA VAL A 21 24.06 -25.37 2.30
C VAL A 21 23.74 -25.44 3.78
N ASN A 22 23.81 -24.29 4.47
CA ASN A 22 23.41 -24.22 5.88
C ASN A 22 21.91 -24.57 6.01
N SER A 23 21.53 -25.27 7.08
CA SER A 23 20.13 -25.53 7.46
C SER A 23 19.23 -24.29 7.37
N SER A 24 19.72 -23.12 7.81
CA SER A 24 19.01 -21.85 7.71
C SER A 24 18.83 -21.40 6.25
N GLU A 25 19.82 -21.63 5.40
CA GLU A 25 19.81 -21.24 3.99
C GLU A 25 18.91 -22.17 3.16
N TYR A 26 18.95 -23.47 3.44
CA TYR A 26 18.05 -24.49 2.87
C TYR A 26 16.59 -24.26 3.24
N VAL A 27 16.30 -23.94 4.51
CA VAL A 27 14.94 -23.62 4.97
C VAL A 27 14.41 -22.34 4.31
N MET A 28 15.28 -21.36 4.05
CA MET A 28 14.92 -20.11 3.37
C MET A 28 14.73 -20.31 1.85
N ASP A 29 15.46 -21.25 1.24
CA ASP A 29 15.33 -21.61 -0.18
C ASP A 29 14.06 -22.46 -0.43
N GLN A 30 13.72 -23.39 0.47
CA GLN A 30 12.48 -24.18 0.38
C GLN A 30 11.20 -23.37 0.66
N GLN A 31 11.29 -22.21 1.32
CA GLN A 31 10.14 -21.31 1.50
C GLN A 31 9.81 -20.49 0.24
N LYS A 32 10.65 -20.54 -0.79
CA LYS A 32 10.71 -19.52 -1.85
C LYS A 32 9.71 -19.70 -3.01
N ALA A 33 9.03 -20.84 -3.15
CA ALA A 33 7.81 -20.97 -3.97
C ALA A 33 7.08 -22.30 -3.72
N ARG A 34 6.19 -22.36 -2.71
CA ARG A 34 5.32 -23.55 -2.52
C ARG A 34 4.22 -23.71 -3.57
N TYR A 35 3.94 -22.68 -4.36
CA TYR A 35 2.81 -22.65 -5.30
C TYR A 35 3.17 -21.86 -6.57
N GLU A 36 2.69 -22.32 -7.73
CA GLU A 36 2.59 -21.51 -8.94
C GLU A 36 1.55 -20.39 -8.77
N TRP A 37 1.64 -19.31 -9.55
CA TRP A 37 0.79 -18.11 -9.38
C TRP A 37 -0.71 -18.44 -9.35
N ASN A 38 -1.16 -19.37 -10.19
CA ASN A 38 -2.55 -19.79 -10.26
C ASN A 38 -2.96 -20.71 -9.09
N GLY A 39 -2.02 -21.49 -8.55
CA GLY A 39 -2.23 -22.41 -7.42
C GLY A 39 -2.18 -21.73 -6.04
N ILE A 40 -1.98 -20.41 -5.98
CA ILE A 40 -1.88 -19.70 -4.70
C ILE A 40 -3.23 -19.74 -3.95
N PRO A 41 -3.26 -20.21 -2.69
CA PRO A 41 -4.49 -20.24 -1.90
C PRO A 41 -4.84 -18.84 -1.36
N TRP A 42 -5.39 -17.98 -2.23
CA TRP A 42 -5.63 -16.56 -1.96
C TRP A 42 -6.43 -16.28 -0.69
N ARG A 43 -7.42 -17.12 -0.38
CA ARG A 43 -8.24 -17.00 0.84
C ARG A 43 -7.38 -17.17 2.11
N LYS A 44 -6.44 -18.11 2.11
CA LYS A 44 -5.52 -18.35 3.24
C LYS A 44 -4.56 -17.17 3.42
N LEU A 45 -3.98 -16.69 2.33
CA LEU A 45 -3.07 -15.52 2.35
C LEU A 45 -3.80 -14.28 2.88
N LYS A 46 -4.99 -13.96 2.34
CA LYS A 46 -5.81 -12.83 2.79
C LYS A 46 -6.15 -12.93 4.27
N LYS A 47 -6.56 -14.12 4.75
CA LYS A 47 -6.87 -14.35 6.17
C LYS A 47 -5.64 -14.14 7.06
N SER A 48 -4.47 -14.61 6.63
CA SER A 48 -3.21 -14.42 7.36
C SER A 48 -2.81 -12.94 7.47
N SER A 49 -2.82 -12.22 6.34
CA SER A 49 -2.54 -10.78 6.31
C SER A 49 -3.54 -9.97 7.13
N PHE A 50 -4.84 -10.31 7.06
CA PHE A 50 -5.88 -9.63 7.83
C PHE A 50 -5.72 -9.83 9.35
N LYS A 51 -5.30 -11.02 9.80
CA LYS A 51 -5.00 -11.26 11.22
C LYS A 51 -3.87 -10.35 11.72
N LEU A 52 -2.82 -10.15 10.91
CA LEU A 52 -1.74 -9.21 11.26
C LEU A 52 -2.24 -7.76 11.28
N GLN A 53 -3.05 -7.35 10.30
CA GLN A 53 -3.65 -6.02 10.27
C GLN A 53 -4.53 -5.75 11.50
N LYS A 54 -5.36 -6.73 11.92
CA LYS A 54 -6.17 -6.62 13.14
C LYS A 54 -5.31 -6.43 14.39
N ARG A 55 -4.17 -7.13 14.48
CA ARG A 55 -3.21 -6.96 15.59
C ARG A 55 -2.54 -5.59 15.57
N ILE A 56 -2.23 -5.05 14.39
CA ILE A 56 -1.68 -3.69 14.23
C ILE A 56 -2.71 -2.67 14.71
N TYR A 57 -3.97 -2.81 14.28
CA TYR A 57 -5.08 -1.96 14.72
C TYR A 57 -5.25 -1.99 16.24
N GLN A 58 -5.28 -3.18 16.85
CA GLN A 58 -5.38 -3.33 18.30
C GLN A 58 -4.19 -2.68 19.03
N ALA A 59 -2.96 -2.89 18.55
CA ALA A 59 -1.78 -2.27 19.13
C ALA A 59 -1.83 -0.74 19.03
N SER A 60 -2.29 -0.20 17.90
CA SER A 60 -2.49 1.23 17.72
C SER A 60 -3.56 1.80 18.66
N LYS A 61 -4.69 1.10 18.81
CA LYS A 61 -5.78 1.47 19.72
C LYS A 61 -5.35 1.46 21.20
N CYS A 62 -4.49 0.52 21.60
CA CYS A 62 -3.90 0.46 22.94
C CYS A 62 -2.65 1.35 23.11
N ASN A 63 -2.28 2.14 22.10
CA ASN A 63 -1.09 2.98 22.07
C ASN A 63 0.25 2.25 22.33
N ASP A 64 0.32 0.94 22.04
CA ASP A 64 1.54 0.14 22.12
C ASP A 64 2.36 0.29 20.83
N ILE A 65 3.12 1.38 20.78
CA ILE A 65 3.91 1.80 19.62
C ILE A 65 4.98 0.75 19.25
N LYS A 66 5.65 0.16 20.25
CA LYS A 66 6.73 -0.82 20.02
C LYS A 66 6.18 -2.08 19.34
N LYS A 67 5.08 -2.62 19.86
CA LYS A 67 4.41 -3.80 19.28
C LYS A 67 3.84 -3.50 17.91
N MET A 68 3.23 -2.33 17.73
CA MET A 68 2.73 -1.87 16.43
C MET A 68 3.86 -1.88 15.38
N HIS A 69 5.01 -1.26 15.66
CA HIS A 69 6.15 -1.23 14.72
C HIS A 69 6.71 -2.63 14.42
N ASN A 70 6.77 -3.51 15.43
CA ASN A 70 7.20 -4.89 15.24
C ASN A 70 6.25 -5.63 14.27
N LEU A 71 4.94 -5.46 14.44
CA LEU A 71 3.92 -6.07 13.57
C LEU A 71 3.93 -5.48 12.16
N GLN A 72 4.12 -4.16 12.02
CA GLN A 72 4.27 -3.49 10.72
C GLN A 72 5.50 -4.02 9.96
N ARG A 73 6.65 -4.16 10.64
CA ARG A 73 7.86 -4.78 10.07
C ARG A 73 7.62 -6.22 9.66
N LEU A 74 6.90 -6.99 10.47
CA LEU A 74 6.54 -8.37 10.14
C LEU A 74 5.64 -8.44 8.90
N LEU A 75 4.64 -7.57 8.78
CA LEU A 75 3.72 -7.55 7.64
C LEU A 75 4.43 -7.15 6.34
N LEU A 76 5.34 -6.18 6.38
CA LEU A 76 6.18 -5.78 5.24
C LEU A 76 7.05 -6.94 4.73
N LYS A 77 7.59 -7.77 5.65
CA LYS A 77 8.42 -8.94 5.30
C LYS A 77 7.58 -10.16 4.89
N SER A 78 6.28 -10.19 5.17
CA SER A 78 5.43 -11.34 4.88
C SER A 78 5.32 -11.59 3.37
N THR A 79 5.61 -12.81 2.93
CA THR A 79 5.40 -13.24 1.53
C THR A 79 3.94 -13.11 1.14
N SER A 80 3.00 -13.46 2.04
CA SER A 80 1.56 -13.34 1.81
C SER A 80 1.15 -11.91 1.44
N ALA A 81 1.65 -10.91 2.17
CA ALA A 81 1.32 -9.51 1.92
C ALA A 81 1.93 -9.01 0.60
N ARG A 82 3.20 -9.36 0.33
CA ARG A 82 3.88 -8.98 -0.93
C ARG A 82 3.16 -9.56 -2.16
N THR A 83 2.77 -10.83 -2.11
CA THR A 83 2.01 -11.48 -3.18
C THR A 83 0.63 -10.86 -3.39
N ILE A 84 -0.09 -10.52 -2.32
CA ILE A 84 -1.38 -9.81 -2.40
C ILE A 84 -1.19 -8.43 -3.04
N ALA A 85 -0.16 -7.68 -2.65
CA ALA A 85 0.13 -6.36 -3.21
C ALA A 85 0.40 -6.42 -4.73
N VAL A 86 1.19 -7.39 -5.19
CA VAL A 86 1.45 -7.60 -6.62
C VAL A 86 0.18 -8.00 -7.36
N ARG A 87 -0.62 -8.92 -6.81
CA ARG A 87 -1.92 -9.29 -7.40
C ARG A 87 -2.83 -8.08 -7.55
N ARG A 88 -2.93 -7.24 -6.53
CA ARG A 88 -3.83 -6.08 -6.56
C ARG A 88 -3.48 -5.12 -7.69
N VAL A 89 -2.20 -4.84 -7.88
CA VAL A 89 -1.72 -3.94 -8.94
C VAL A 89 -1.88 -4.54 -10.33
N THR A 90 -1.62 -5.84 -10.48
CA THR A 90 -1.58 -6.51 -11.79
C THR A 90 -2.93 -7.04 -12.26
N GLN A 91 -3.85 -7.38 -11.35
CA GLN A 91 -5.10 -8.07 -11.67
C GLN A 91 -6.36 -7.31 -11.23
N ASP A 92 -6.36 -6.73 -10.03
CA ASP A 92 -7.60 -6.22 -9.41
C ASP A 92 -7.83 -4.72 -9.70
N ASN A 93 -6.78 -3.92 -9.84
CA ASN A 93 -6.90 -2.47 -10.06
C ASN A 93 -7.40 -2.13 -11.48
N ARG A 94 -8.22 -1.08 -11.59
CA ARG A 94 -8.73 -0.58 -12.89
C ARG A 94 -7.60 -0.14 -13.84
N GLY A 95 -6.55 0.51 -13.30
CA GLY A 95 -5.35 0.94 -14.04
C GLY A 95 -4.30 -0.14 -14.29
N LYS A 96 -4.65 -1.42 -14.22
CA LYS A 96 -3.68 -2.54 -14.35
C LYS A 96 -2.93 -2.57 -15.69
N LYS A 97 -3.58 -2.15 -16.78
CA LYS A 97 -3.01 -2.13 -18.14
C LYS A 97 -2.15 -0.89 -18.44
N THR A 98 -1.96 0.01 -17.48
CA THR A 98 -1.22 1.25 -17.71
C THR A 98 0.27 1.04 -17.42
N ALA A 99 1.11 1.25 -18.44
CA ALA A 99 2.57 1.17 -18.32
C ALA A 99 3.16 2.41 -17.60
N GLY A 100 4.20 2.17 -16.80
CA GLY A 100 5.05 3.22 -16.24
C GLY A 100 6.06 3.73 -17.26
N ILE A 101 7.16 4.29 -16.76
CA ILE A 101 8.31 4.72 -17.60
C ILE A 101 9.07 3.54 -18.20
N ASP A 102 8.89 2.35 -17.62
CA ASP A 102 9.51 1.08 -18.03
C ASP A 102 8.78 0.39 -19.19
N GLY A 103 7.67 0.96 -19.69
CA GLY A 103 6.89 0.39 -20.79
C GLY A 103 6.13 -0.91 -20.44
N LYS A 104 6.37 -1.50 -19.26
CA LYS A 104 5.72 -2.74 -18.83
C LYS A 104 4.30 -2.47 -18.33
N ALA A 105 3.31 -2.86 -19.13
CA ALA A 105 1.88 -2.81 -18.78
C ALA A 105 1.37 -4.10 -18.14
N ASN A 106 1.87 -5.25 -18.58
CA ASN A 106 1.46 -6.57 -18.10
C ASN A 106 2.69 -7.39 -17.71
N LEU A 107 2.55 -8.24 -16.70
CA LEU A 107 3.59 -9.18 -16.29
C LEU A 107 3.10 -10.61 -16.50
N SER A 108 4.00 -11.51 -16.89
CA SER A 108 3.78 -12.96 -16.89
C SER A 108 3.63 -13.51 -15.47
N GLN A 109 3.12 -14.72 -15.33
CA GLN A 109 2.95 -15.36 -14.01
C GLN A 109 4.29 -15.52 -13.26
N LYS A 110 5.34 -15.91 -13.97
CA LYS A 110 6.71 -16.04 -13.41
C LYS A 110 7.24 -14.69 -12.94
N GLU A 111 7.12 -13.65 -13.76
CA GLU A 111 7.55 -12.28 -13.38
C GLU A 111 6.78 -11.75 -12.17
N ARG A 112 5.50 -12.10 -12.00
CA ARG A 112 4.72 -11.68 -10.82
C ARG A 112 5.24 -12.33 -9.53
N LEU A 113 5.57 -13.62 -9.58
CA LEU A 113 6.18 -14.33 -8.44
C LEU A 113 7.55 -13.76 -8.11
N GLN A 114 8.38 -13.55 -9.13
CA GLN A 114 9.70 -12.92 -8.97
C GLN A 114 9.57 -11.54 -8.34
N LEU A 115 8.65 -10.71 -8.83
CA LEU A 115 8.39 -9.38 -8.26
C LEU A 115 7.90 -9.45 -6.81
N ALA A 116 7.04 -10.40 -6.46
CA ALA A 116 6.58 -10.58 -5.08
C ALA A 116 7.73 -10.97 -4.14
N ASN A 117 8.64 -11.82 -4.61
CA ASN A 117 9.80 -12.29 -3.85
C ASN A 117 10.87 -11.20 -3.69
N SER A 118 11.11 -10.41 -4.72
CA SER A 118 12.11 -9.33 -4.73
C SER A 118 11.60 -7.98 -4.22
N LEU A 119 10.32 -7.88 -3.82
CA LEU A 119 9.73 -6.62 -3.38
C LEU A 119 10.38 -6.09 -2.10
N ASP A 120 11.31 -5.13 -2.25
CA ASP A 120 11.94 -4.41 -1.14
C ASP A 120 11.58 -2.92 -1.16
N ILE A 121 11.09 -2.43 -0.02
CA ILE A 121 10.73 -1.02 0.20
C ILE A 121 11.96 -0.12 0.42
N ARG A 122 13.15 -0.70 0.66
CA ARG A 122 14.39 0.04 0.90
C ARG A 122 15.05 0.57 -0.37
N GLU A 123 14.75 -0.08 -1.49
CA GLU A 123 15.26 0.32 -2.81
C GLU A 123 14.70 1.69 -3.23
N LYS A 124 15.54 2.47 -3.90
CA LYS A 124 15.16 3.78 -4.44
C LYS A 124 14.05 3.62 -5.48
N ALA A 125 13.00 4.43 -5.38
CA ALA A 125 11.91 4.35 -6.34
C ALA A 125 12.30 4.95 -7.70
N LYS A 126 11.74 4.36 -8.76
CA LYS A 126 11.87 4.88 -10.12
C LYS A 126 10.94 6.10 -10.32
N PRO A 127 11.32 7.07 -11.18
CA PRO A 127 10.48 8.21 -11.49
C PRO A 127 9.16 7.79 -12.13
N SER A 128 8.10 8.56 -11.89
CA SER A 128 6.78 8.36 -12.51
C SER A 128 6.72 8.94 -13.92
N ARG A 129 6.01 8.26 -14.83
CA ARG A 129 5.71 8.77 -16.17
C ARG A 129 4.59 9.80 -16.10
N ARG A 130 4.80 11.01 -16.62
CA ARG A 130 3.78 12.07 -16.62
C ARG A 130 2.85 11.92 -17.83
N VAL A 131 1.55 12.02 -17.61
CA VAL A 131 0.49 12.00 -18.64
C VAL A 131 -0.42 13.18 -18.40
N TRP A 132 -0.82 13.86 -19.46
CA TRP A 132 -1.74 15.00 -19.39
C TRP A 132 -3.14 14.54 -19.74
N ILE A 133 -4.09 14.75 -18.82
CA ILE A 133 -5.50 14.41 -19.01
C ILE A 133 -6.28 15.71 -19.15
N PRO A 134 -7.00 15.94 -20.26
CA PRO A 134 -7.78 17.17 -20.43
C PRO A 134 -8.87 17.28 -19.36
N LYS A 135 -9.13 18.48 -18.86
CA LYS A 135 -10.26 18.72 -17.95
C LYS A 135 -11.57 18.62 -18.75
N PRO A 136 -12.59 17.92 -18.24
CA PRO A 136 -13.90 17.92 -18.89
C PRO A 136 -14.44 19.35 -18.96
N GLY A 137 -14.85 19.78 -20.16
CA GLY A 137 -15.39 21.13 -20.41
C GLY A 137 -14.35 22.24 -20.56
N LYS A 138 -13.04 21.96 -20.49
CA LYS A 138 -11.96 22.95 -20.67
C LYS A 138 -10.79 22.38 -21.48
N PRO A 139 -10.79 22.51 -22.82
CA PRO A 139 -9.81 21.85 -23.69
C PRO A 139 -8.37 22.32 -23.51
N SER A 140 -8.14 23.55 -23.03
CA SER A 140 -6.81 24.12 -22.80
C SER A 140 -6.23 23.82 -21.42
N GLU A 141 -7.03 23.27 -20.49
CA GLU A 141 -6.57 22.94 -19.14
C GLU A 141 -6.36 21.44 -18.97
N TYR A 142 -5.17 21.04 -18.49
CA TYR A 142 -4.80 19.64 -18.29
C TYR A 142 -4.58 19.32 -16.81
N ARG A 143 -4.92 18.08 -16.41
CA ARG A 143 -4.56 17.48 -15.13
C ARG A 143 -3.32 16.61 -15.35
N PRO A 144 -2.17 16.93 -14.72
CA PRO A 144 -1.02 16.04 -14.77
C PRO A 144 -1.27 14.79 -13.92
N LEU A 145 -1.09 13.62 -14.51
CA LEU A 145 -1.12 12.33 -13.85
C LEU A 145 0.28 11.70 -13.87
N GLY A 146 0.83 11.40 -12.69
CA GLY A 146 2.04 10.61 -12.56
C GLY A 146 1.72 9.12 -12.47
N ILE A 147 2.18 8.33 -13.45
CA ILE A 147 1.97 6.88 -13.50
C ILE A 147 3.28 6.19 -13.07
N PRO A 148 3.31 5.57 -11.87
CA PRO A 148 4.47 4.81 -11.42
C PRO A 148 4.59 3.47 -12.13
N THR A 149 5.80 2.88 -12.09
CA THR A 149 6.04 1.51 -12.56
C THR A 149 5.25 0.48 -11.75
N ILE A 150 5.07 -0.73 -12.28
CA ILE A 150 4.36 -1.81 -11.57
C ILE A 150 5.01 -2.12 -10.22
N SER A 151 6.35 -2.16 -10.17
CA SER A 151 7.09 -2.36 -8.92
C SER A 151 6.82 -1.25 -7.90
N CYS A 152 6.85 0.02 -8.32
CA CYS A 152 6.53 1.15 -7.44
C CYS A 152 5.09 1.08 -6.91
N ARG A 153 4.11 0.75 -7.76
CA ARG A 153 2.71 0.55 -7.34
C ARG A 153 2.56 -0.61 -6.36
N ALA A 154 3.31 -1.70 -6.54
CA ALA A 154 3.29 -2.84 -5.62
C ALA A 154 3.86 -2.45 -4.24
N LYS A 155 4.98 -1.70 -4.21
CA LYS A 155 5.55 -1.15 -2.96
C LYS A 155 4.58 -0.20 -2.26
N GLN A 156 3.94 0.72 -3.00
CA GLN A 156 2.90 1.60 -2.46
C GLN A 156 1.72 0.82 -1.88
N THR A 157 1.26 -0.23 -2.58
CA THR A 157 0.15 -1.08 -2.11
C THR A 157 0.54 -1.83 -0.84
N LEU A 158 1.76 -2.36 -0.77
CA LEU A 158 2.27 -3.04 0.43
C LEU A 158 2.34 -2.08 1.63
N VAL A 159 2.86 -0.88 1.40
CA VAL A 159 2.91 0.19 2.39
C VAL A 159 1.51 0.58 2.86
N LYS A 160 0.57 0.74 1.93
CA LYS A 160 -0.84 1.04 2.22
C LYS A 160 -1.44 0.00 3.17
N MET A 161 -1.24 -1.29 2.89
CA MET A 161 -1.74 -2.39 3.74
C MET A 161 -1.23 -2.34 5.18
N VAL A 162 -0.08 -1.71 5.41
CA VAL A 162 0.59 -1.64 6.72
C VAL A 162 0.17 -0.38 7.49
N LEU A 163 -0.01 0.73 6.77
CA LEU A 163 -0.45 2.00 7.36
C LEU A 163 -1.95 2.05 7.63
N GLU A 164 -2.78 1.51 6.74
CA GLU A 164 -4.25 1.50 6.88
C GLU A 164 -4.73 1.10 8.30
N PRO A 165 -4.30 -0.03 8.90
CA PRO A 165 -4.79 -0.43 10.22
C PRO A 165 -4.36 0.50 11.36
N GLU A 166 -3.24 1.21 11.22
CA GLU A 166 -2.82 2.21 12.21
C GLU A 166 -3.72 3.46 12.12
N TRP A 167 -3.91 3.97 10.90
CA TRP A 167 -4.72 5.17 10.70
C TRP A 167 -6.19 4.94 10.99
N GLU A 168 -6.72 3.76 10.67
CA GLU A 168 -8.11 3.42 11.00
C GLU A 168 -8.37 3.41 12.52
N ALA A 169 -7.35 3.20 13.36
CA ALA A 169 -7.48 3.32 14.81
C ALA A 169 -7.49 4.77 15.32
N LYS A 170 -6.94 5.71 14.54
CA LYS A 170 -6.74 7.13 14.92
C LYS A 170 -7.72 8.09 14.24
N LEU A 171 -8.25 7.72 13.07
CA LEU A 171 -9.13 8.58 12.26
C LEU A 171 -10.48 8.78 12.93
N GLU A 172 -11.01 9.99 12.78
CA GLU A 172 -12.34 10.34 13.27
C GLU A 172 -13.43 9.57 12.49
N PRO A 173 -14.55 9.18 13.15
CA PRO A 173 -15.70 8.58 12.47
C PRO A 173 -16.24 9.41 11.29
N ASN A 174 -16.20 10.74 11.37
CA ASN A 174 -16.76 11.66 10.37
C ASN A 174 -15.85 11.89 9.14
N THR A 175 -14.72 11.18 9.05
CA THR A 175 -13.87 11.22 7.85
C THR A 175 -14.28 10.12 6.88
N TYR A 176 -14.74 10.46 5.68
CA TYR A 176 -15.26 9.45 4.72
C TYR A 176 -14.31 9.15 3.55
N GLY A 177 -13.43 10.09 3.20
CA GLY A 177 -12.59 9.99 2.01
C GLY A 177 -11.60 8.83 2.03
N PHE A 178 -11.54 8.06 0.92
CA PHE A 178 -10.54 7.02 0.65
C PHE A 178 -10.37 5.91 1.71
N ARG A 179 -11.39 5.70 2.56
CA ARG A 179 -11.40 4.65 3.60
C ARG A 179 -12.05 3.35 3.13
N PRO A 180 -11.54 2.18 3.53
CA PRO A 180 -12.19 0.91 3.22
C PRO A 180 -13.53 0.81 3.95
N GLY A 181 -14.60 0.46 3.22
CA GLY A 181 -15.93 0.31 3.80
C GLY A 181 -16.69 1.62 4.07
N ARG A 182 -16.17 2.75 3.58
CA ARG A 182 -16.87 4.05 3.56
C ARG A 182 -17.08 4.54 2.14
N SER A 183 -18.17 5.24 1.90
CA SER A 183 -18.50 5.82 0.59
C SER A 183 -18.86 7.31 0.67
N CYS A 184 -18.92 7.98 -0.48
CA CYS A 184 -19.40 9.36 -0.54
C CYS A 184 -20.89 9.46 -0.13
N HIS A 185 -21.66 8.38 -0.28
CA HIS A 185 -23.06 8.35 0.13
C HIS A 185 -23.20 8.39 1.66
N ASP A 186 -22.30 7.74 2.39
CA ASP A 186 -22.28 7.78 3.86
C ASP A 186 -22.07 9.22 4.37
N ALA A 187 -21.25 10.02 3.67
CA ALA A 187 -21.04 11.42 4.00
C ALA A 187 -22.31 12.25 3.77
N ILE A 188 -23.02 12.01 2.67
CA ILE A 188 -24.29 12.66 2.35
C ILE A 188 -25.34 12.30 3.40
N GLU A 189 -25.42 11.02 3.79
CA GLU A 189 -26.33 10.53 4.82
C GLU A 189 -26.03 11.18 6.18
N ALA A 190 -24.76 11.28 6.56
CA ALA A 190 -24.36 11.95 7.80
C ALA A 190 -24.78 13.43 7.82
N ILE A 191 -24.54 14.17 6.72
CA ILE A 191 -24.97 15.56 6.57
C ILE A 191 -26.50 15.66 6.66
N PHE A 192 -27.22 14.79 5.96
CA PHE A 192 -28.68 14.76 5.99
C PHE A 192 -29.24 14.55 7.39
N ASN A 193 -28.69 13.61 8.15
CA ASN A 193 -29.12 13.33 9.52
C ASN A 193 -28.87 14.50 10.47
N VAL A 194 -27.76 15.22 10.31
CA VAL A 194 -27.46 16.43 11.10
C VAL A 194 -28.43 17.56 10.77
N LEU A 195 -28.64 17.84 9.48
CA LEU A 195 -29.55 18.90 9.03
C LEU A 195 -31.02 18.63 9.37
N LYS A 196 -31.42 17.36 9.46
CA LYS A 196 -32.79 16.97 9.83
C LYS A 196 -33.14 17.37 11.28
N GLN A 197 -32.17 17.36 12.19
CA GLN A 197 -32.44 17.54 13.62
C GLN A 197 -32.59 19.01 14.02
N LYS A 198 -31.81 19.91 13.41
CA LYS A 198 -31.79 21.34 13.75
C LYS A 198 -31.46 22.17 12.51
N THR A 199 -31.99 23.39 12.46
CA THR A 199 -31.51 24.42 11.54
C THR A 199 -30.04 24.73 11.85
N ALA A 200 -29.19 24.56 10.86
CA ALA A 200 -27.75 24.73 10.99
C ALA A 200 -27.21 25.60 9.85
N TYR A 201 -26.16 26.37 10.14
CA TYR A 201 -25.38 27.07 9.14
C TYR A 201 -24.31 26.12 8.57
N VAL A 202 -24.14 26.13 7.25
CA VAL A 202 -23.16 25.27 6.55
C VAL A 202 -22.00 26.14 6.09
N LEU A 203 -20.79 25.79 6.55
CA LEU A 203 -19.55 26.38 6.06
C LEU A 203 -19.00 25.52 4.92
N ASP A 204 -18.93 26.09 3.71
CA ASP A 204 -18.24 25.48 2.58
C ASP A 204 -16.78 25.94 2.56
N ALA A 205 -15.86 25.05 2.92
CA ALA A 205 -14.43 25.32 2.98
C ALA A 205 -13.67 24.37 2.04
N ASP A 206 -12.91 24.92 1.10
CA ASP A 206 -12.05 24.17 0.17
C ASP A 206 -10.57 24.44 0.46
N ILE A 207 -9.75 23.39 0.39
CA ILE A 207 -8.30 23.47 0.62
C ILE A 207 -7.59 23.52 -0.73
N SER A 208 -7.00 24.67 -1.05
CA SER A 208 -6.23 24.87 -2.27
C SER A 208 -4.90 24.11 -2.23
N GLY A 209 -4.72 23.17 -3.16
CA GLY A 209 -3.40 22.66 -3.51
C GLY A 209 -2.78 21.77 -2.44
N CYS A 210 -3.61 20.99 -1.74
CA CYS A 210 -3.19 20.13 -0.63
C CYS A 210 -1.90 19.35 -0.94
N PHE A 211 -1.84 18.61 -2.06
CA PHE A 211 -0.67 17.78 -2.37
C PHE A 211 0.59 18.57 -2.80
N ASP A 212 0.43 19.75 -3.38
CA ASP A 212 1.54 20.58 -3.84
C ASP A 212 2.19 21.34 -2.67
N ASN A 213 1.38 21.71 -1.68
CA ASN A 213 1.75 22.60 -0.58
C ASN A 213 2.07 21.88 0.75
N ILE A 214 1.96 20.54 0.80
CA ILE A 214 2.32 19.77 2.00
C ILE A 214 3.83 19.85 2.23
N ASN A 215 4.21 20.36 3.41
CA ASN A 215 5.60 20.35 3.84
C ASN A 215 6.08 18.93 4.14
N HIS A 216 6.95 18.40 3.27
CA HIS A 216 7.48 17.05 3.39
C HIS A 216 8.30 16.83 4.67
N ASN A 217 8.99 17.84 5.21
CA ASN A 217 9.78 17.68 6.44
C ASN A 217 8.86 17.44 7.64
N LYS A 218 7.83 18.28 7.79
CA LYS A 218 6.82 18.13 8.85
C LYS A 218 6.09 16.79 8.76
N LEU A 219 5.78 16.33 7.54
CA LEU A 219 5.19 15.01 7.33
C LEU A 219 6.14 13.91 7.81
N LEU A 220 7.42 13.97 7.45
CA LEU A 220 8.38 12.93 7.85
C LEU A 220 8.73 12.94 9.34
N GLU A 221 8.59 14.08 10.03
CA GLU A 221 8.75 14.20 11.48
C GLU A 221 7.60 13.56 12.24
N ASN A 222 6.35 13.86 11.83
CA ASN A 222 5.15 13.38 12.50
C ASN A 222 4.86 11.90 12.23
N HIS A 223 5.29 11.36 11.08
CA HIS A 223 5.16 9.95 10.77
C HIS A 223 6.28 9.11 11.44
N THR A 224 6.08 8.79 12.71
CA THR A 224 7.01 8.03 13.55
C THR A 224 7.03 6.51 13.28
N SER A 225 6.10 5.99 12.48
CA SER A 225 5.76 4.56 12.49
C SER A 225 6.69 3.66 11.67
N VAL A 226 7.33 4.21 10.64
CA VAL A 226 8.30 3.48 9.79
C VAL A 226 9.43 4.43 9.38
N LYS A 227 10.22 4.89 10.36
CA LYS A 227 11.14 6.03 10.23
C LYS A 227 12.15 5.98 9.08
N GLU A 228 12.57 4.80 8.60
CA GLU A 228 13.64 4.74 7.58
C GLU A 228 13.13 4.45 6.15
N ASN A 229 12.13 3.58 6.01
CA ASN A 229 11.71 3.10 4.69
C ASN A 229 10.66 4.01 4.03
N HIS A 230 9.81 4.67 4.81
CA HIS A 230 8.86 5.66 4.29
C HIS A 230 9.55 6.93 3.79
N LYS A 231 10.60 7.38 4.49
CA LYS A 231 11.38 8.57 4.10
C LYS A 231 11.91 8.45 2.68
N ARG A 232 12.38 7.27 2.28
CA ARG A 232 12.95 7.04 0.94
C ARG A 232 11.88 6.99 -0.16
N MET A 233 10.72 6.37 0.08
CA MET A 233 9.60 6.37 -0.88
C MET A 233 8.97 7.75 -1.07
N VAL A 234 8.85 8.54 0.01
CA VAL A 234 8.36 9.92 -0.05
C VAL A 234 9.38 10.82 -0.75
N ARG A 235 10.68 10.72 -0.41
CA ARG A 235 11.76 11.54 -1.02
C ARG A 235 12.05 11.21 -2.48
N SER A 236 11.83 9.97 -2.92
CA SER A 236 12.09 9.55 -4.32
C SER A 236 11.00 9.99 -5.30
N GLY A 237 10.01 10.78 -4.87
CA GLY A 237 8.91 11.24 -5.74
C GLY A 237 8.00 10.09 -6.20
N CYS A 238 8.04 8.97 -5.48
CA CYS A 238 7.19 7.82 -5.75
C CYS A 238 5.72 8.16 -5.45
N TYR A 239 5.50 8.96 -4.40
CA TYR A 239 4.35 9.85 -4.30
C TYR A 239 4.70 11.07 -5.14
N GLY A 240 4.03 11.24 -6.29
CA GLY A 240 4.44 12.20 -7.32
C GLY A 240 4.79 13.58 -6.77
N ARG A 241 5.78 14.22 -7.38
CA ARG A 241 5.94 15.68 -7.33
C ARG A 241 4.71 16.27 -8.03
N TRP A 242 3.61 16.43 -7.28
CA TRP A 242 2.42 17.10 -7.76
C TRP A 242 2.83 18.56 -8.00
N LYS A 243 2.55 19.04 -9.21
CA LYS A 243 2.79 20.42 -9.61
C LYS A 243 1.45 20.92 -10.15
N ALA A 244 0.81 21.73 -9.33
CA ALA A 244 -0.10 22.83 -9.62
C ALA A 244 -1.48 22.53 -10.22
N SER A 245 -2.48 23.02 -9.50
CA SER A 245 -3.50 23.98 -9.97
C SER A 245 -4.96 23.51 -9.91
N ILE A 246 -5.65 24.12 -8.96
CA ILE A 246 -7.03 23.94 -8.49
C ILE A 246 -7.97 24.79 -9.33
N HIS A 247 -9.15 24.25 -9.69
CA HIS A 247 -10.46 24.81 -9.29
C HIS A 247 -11.63 24.11 -9.99
N LYS A 248 -12.60 23.78 -9.12
CA LYS A 248 -14.07 23.72 -9.26
C LYS A 248 -14.67 23.00 -10.48
N THR A 249 -15.43 21.94 -10.19
CA THR A 249 -16.91 21.96 -10.18
C THR A 249 -17.46 20.55 -9.85
N TRP A 250 -18.17 20.43 -8.73
CA TRP A 250 -19.21 19.42 -8.55
C TRP A 250 -20.48 20.16 -8.17
N TYR A 251 -21.06 20.82 -9.16
CA TYR A 251 -22.42 21.34 -9.11
C TYR A 251 -23.08 20.95 -10.44
N ASN A 252 -24.31 20.45 -10.34
CA ASN A 252 -25.21 20.05 -11.42
C ASN A 252 -24.86 18.80 -12.25
N SER A 253 -25.55 17.71 -11.95
CA SER A 253 -26.46 17.07 -12.93
C SER A 253 -27.24 15.92 -12.28
N ARG A 254 -28.44 16.22 -11.78
CA ARG A 254 -29.59 15.30 -11.76
C ARG A 254 -30.85 16.08 -11.35
N ARG A 255 -31.49 16.70 -12.34
CA ARG A 255 -32.94 16.93 -12.42
C ARG A 255 -33.30 17.36 -13.84
N HIS A 256 -33.59 16.36 -14.67
CA HIS A 256 -34.54 16.47 -15.77
C HIS A 256 -35.21 15.10 -15.94
N ARG A 257 -36.54 15.09 -15.83
CA ARG A 257 -37.51 13.98 -15.99
C ARG A 257 -37.52 12.98 -14.83
N CYS A 258 -38.60 12.74 -14.09
CA CYS A 258 -39.99 13.19 -14.09
C CYS A 258 -40.36 13.68 -12.68
#